data_AF-A0A4U7E4C1-F1
#
_entry.id   AF-A0A4U7E4C1-F1
#
_cell.length_a   1.000
_cell.length_b   1.000
_cell.length_c   1.000
_cell.angle_alpha   90.00
_cell.angle_beta   90.00
_cell.angle_gamma   90.00
#
_symmetry.space_group_name_H-M   'P 1'
#
loop_
_entity.id
_entity.type
_entity.pdbx_description
1 polymer ?
#
loop_
_entity_poly.entity_id
_entity_poly.type
_entity_poly.pdbx_seq_one_letter_code
_entity_poly.pdbx_strand_id
1 'polypeptide(L)'
;MNDIWGLEPSARSEYGSLEQALVHEPGDEFNSVVDPDAWNWDGLPRQEKAAKEHRSLVEELESNGVEVLTLEGVTQSLAESLFVRDVGFAIGGGIVVGKMVEETRHGEERRLSERMTELGAPIYHTVHGDGGFEAGNMVWIDRDTVAIGRSQTTNAAGIRQVRTVLETFGVEVIEVPIFGSTESTGQTHLALVFSMVAPDLALVYSEAVPPEFLDMLHDRGIETVSVPMREQRNRATSTIVVDPGTVLLPSGNHRVRAALTDRGFHVIELSLREIRKAGGGPKGLVLPLSRTVTGE
;
A
#
# COMPACT_ATOMS: atom_id res chain seq x y z
N MET A 1 29.15 6.64 -0.69
CA MET A 1 28.24 7.36 0.22
C MET A 1 27.24 6.33 0.68
N ASN A 2 27.18 5.88 1.92
CA ASN A 2 28.09 6.04 3.07
C ASN A 2 27.77 4.94 4.08
N ASP A 3 28.80 4.31 4.65
CA ASP A 3 28.78 3.34 5.77
C ASP A 3 28.24 3.94 7.10
N ILE A 4 27.40 4.98 7.02
CA ILE A 4 26.87 5.80 8.12
C ILE A 4 25.39 5.49 8.37
N TRP A 5 24.61 5.27 7.30
CA TRP A 5 23.19 4.89 7.40
C TRP A 5 23.08 3.37 7.30
N GLY A 6 22.20 2.78 8.11
CA GLY A 6 21.99 1.33 8.15
C GLY A 6 21.05 0.83 7.06
N LEU A 7 20.22 1.72 6.51
CA LEU A 7 19.24 1.44 5.47
C LEU A 7 19.10 2.66 4.56
N GLU A 8 19.10 2.46 3.24
CA GLU A 8 18.90 3.52 2.23
C GLU A 8 17.62 3.24 1.41
N PRO A 9 16.42 3.38 2.00
CA PRO A 9 15.19 2.94 1.36
C PRO A 9 14.75 3.88 0.22
N SER A 10 14.34 3.31 -0.91
CA SER A 10 13.73 4.02 -2.03
C SER A 10 12.89 3.09 -2.89
N ALA A 11 11.57 3.29 -2.91
CA ALA A 11 10.63 2.50 -3.70
C ALA A 11 9.78 3.40 -4.61
N ARG A 12 10.36 3.86 -5.73
CA ARG A 12 9.74 4.79 -6.69
C ARG A 12 9.04 4.09 -7.87
N SER A 13 8.44 2.93 -7.63
CA SER A 13 7.63 2.22 -8.63
C SER A 13 6.65 1.29 -7.94
N GLU A 14 5.61 0.84 -8.63
CA GLU A 14 4.72 -0.22 -8.14
C GLU A 14 4.99 -1.57 -8.82
N TYR A 15 5.76 -1.59 -9.91
CA TYR A 15 5.98 -2.75 -10.78
C TYR A 15 7.45 -3.21 -10.92
N GLY A 16 8.41 -2.47 -10.36
CA GLY A 16 9.80 -2.93 -10.29
C GLY A 16 9.97 -4.10 -9.34
N SER A 17 11.10 -4.81 -9.41
CA SER A 17 11.45 -5.89 -8.48
C SER A 17 11.45 -5.34 -7.05
N LEU A 18 10.72 -6.01 -6.15
CA LEU A 18 10.65 -5.64 -4.74
C LEU A 18 11.85 -6.25 -4.03
N GLU A 19 12.81 -5.43 -3.61
CA GLU A 19 14.05 -5.92 -3.01
C GLU A 19 13.93 -6.07 -1.51
N GLN A 20 13.30 -5.07 -0.87
CA GLN A 20 13.17 -5.01 0.59
C GLN A 20 11.79 -4.48 0.98
N ALA A 21 11.20 -5.06 2.01
CA ALA A 21 9.92 -4.60 2.54
C ALA A 21 9.87 -4.67 4.07
N LEU A 22 9.10 -3.77 4.68
CA LEU A 22 8.70 -3.85 6.08
C LEU A 22 7.28 -4.43 6.17
N VAL A 23 7.10 -5.38 7.09
CA VAL A 23 5.80 -6.01 7.39
C VAL A 23 5.54 -6.04 8.90
N HIS A 24 4.31 -6.40 9.31
CA HIS A 24 3.97 -6.64 10.71
C HIS A 24 3.02 -7.83 10.82
N GLU A 25 3.47 -8.92 11.44
CA GLU A 25 2.57 -10.03 11.76
C GLU A 25 1.61 -9.63 12.89
N PRO A 26 0.29 -9.79 12.72
CA PRO A 26 -0.67 -9.39 13.73
C PRO A 26 -0.54 -10.29 14.97
N GLY A 27 -0.23 -9.69 16.11
CA GLY A 27 -0.05 -10.28 17.43
C GLY A 27 -1.23 -10.02 18.38
N ASP A 28 -0.92 -9.84 19.67
CA ASP A 28 -1.93 -9.69 20.72
C ASP A 28 -2.76 -8.40 20.60
N GLU A 29 -2.23 -7.37 19.94
CA GLU A 29 -2.93 -6.11 19.68
C GLU A 29 -4.21 -6.33 18.85
N PHE A 30 -4.25 -7.32 17.97
CA PHE A 30 -5.46 -7.69 17.22
C PHE A 30 -6.61 -8.14 18.15
N ASN A 31 -6.29 -8.75 19.29
CA ASN A 31 -7.28 -9.21 20.27
C ASN A 31 -7.84 -8.07 21.14
N SER A 32 -7.26 -6.86 21.07
CA SER A 32 -7.77 -5.68 21.77
C SER A 32 -9.04 -5.13 21.13
N VAL A 33 -9.29 -5.46 19.86
CA VAL A 33 -10.46 -5.00 19.12
C VAL A 33 -11.67 -5.85 19.46
N VAL A 34 -12.59 -5.27 20.22
CA VAL A 34 -13.83 -5.93 20.67
C VAL A 34 -15.07 -5.49 19.90
N ASP A 35 -15.01 -4.32 19.25
CA ASP A 35 -16.09 -3.75 18.44
C ASP A 35 -15.55 -3.44 17.04
N PRO A 36 -15.90 -4.24 16.01
CA PRO A 36 -15.40 -4.04 14.66
C PRO A 36 -15.93 -2.74 14.02
N ASP A 37 -17.13 -2.27 14.38
CA ASP A 37 -17.71 -1.08 13.78
C ASP A 37 -16.92 0.18 14.21
N ALA A 38 -16.46 0.21 15.46
CA ALA A 38 -15.60 1.29 15.98
C ALA A 38 -14.23 1.39 15.28
N TRP A 39 -13.83 0.34 14.56
CA TRP A 39 -12.58 0.25 13.80
C TRP A 39 -12.82 0.26 12.28
N ASN A 40 -14.06 0.44 11.81
CA ASN A 40 -14.45 0.30 10.40
C ASN A 40 -14.07 -1.07 9.80
N TRP A 41 -14.10 -2.13 10.61
CA TRP A 41 -13.83 -3.49 10.18
C TRP A 41 -15.11 -4.18 9.70
N ASP A 42 -15.02 -4.94 8.61
CA ASP A 42 -16.11 -5.80 8.09
C ASP A 42 -16.45 -6.96 9.06
N GLY A 43 -15.60 -7.19 10.06
CA GLY A 43 -15.83 -8.11 11.17
C GLY A 43 -14.56 -8.40 11.95
N LEU A 44 -14.66 -9.20 13.01
CA LEU A 44 -13.50 -9.57 13.84
C LEU A 44 -12.68 -10.70 13.19
N PRO A 45 -11.40 -10.45 12.84
CA PRO A 45 -10.46 -11.49 12.42
C PRO A 45 -10.16 -12.44 13.58
N ARG A 46 -9.97 -13.73 13.26
CA ARG A 46 -9.31 -14.65 14.21
C ARG A 46 -7.80 -14.44 14.12
N GLN A 47 -7.22 -13.84 15.16
CA GLN A 47 -5.79 -13.45 15.20
C GLN A 47 -4.85 -14.56 14.70
N GLU A 48 -4.91 -15.78 15.26
CA GLU A 48 -4.02 -16.88 14.83
C GLU A 48 -4.13 -17.20 13.33
N LYS A 49 -5.32 -17.08 12.75
CA LYS A 49 -5.54 -17.32 11.32
C LYS A 49 -5.08 -16.15 10.48
N ALA A 50 -5.31 -14.91 10.92
CA ALA A 50 -4.77 -13.72 10.26
C ALA A 50 -3.23 -13.77 10.26
N ALA A 51 -2.60 -14.14 11.37
CA ALA A 51 -1.16 -14.36 11.47
C ALA A 51 -0.68 -15.45 10.51
N LYS A 52 -1.42 -16.55 10.37
CA LYS A 52 -1.11 -17.59 9.37
C LYS A 52 -1.19 -17.07 7.94
N GLU A 53 -2.23 -16.30 7.60
CA GLU A 53 -2.38 -15.68 6.28
C GLU A 53 -1.23 -14.69 6.00
N HIS A 54 -0.83 -13.90 7.01
CA HIS A 54 0.32 -13.00 6.92
C HIS A 54 1.63 -13.77 6.70
N ARG A 55 1.87 -14.87 7.43
CA ARG A 55 3.06 -15.71 7.20
C ARG A 55 3.12 -16.28 5.79
N SER A 56 1.98 -16.69 5.22
CA SER A 56 1.96 -17.13 3.83
C SER A 56 2.32 -16.01 2.85
N LEU A 57 1.92 -14.75 3.12
CA LEU A 57 2.41 -13.61 2.35
C LEU A 57 3.92 -13.45 2.48
N VAL A 58 4.46 -13.50 3.71
CA VAL A 58 5.91 -13.38 3.96
C VAL A 58 6.69 -14.48 3.26
N GLU A 59 6.23 -15.73 3.34
CA GLU A 59 6.83 -16.87 2.63
C GLU A 59 6.89 -16.63 1.11
N GLU A 60 5.84 -16.06 0.51
CA GLU A 60 5.83 -15.73 -0.92
C GLU A 60 6.73 -14.53 -1.26
N LEU A 61 6.88 -13.56 -0.36
CA LEU A 61 7.85 -12.47 -0.54
C LEU A 61 9.28 -13.04 -0.52
N GLU A 62 9.63 -13.80 0.51
CA GLU A 62 10.97 -14.37 0.68
C GLU A 62 11.31 -15.38 -0.45
N SER A 63 10.35 -16.19 -0.90
CA SER A 63 10.54 -17.13 -2.00
C SER A 63 10.83 -16.45 -3.34
N ASN A 64 10.39 -15.21 -3.50
CA ASN A 64 10.67 -14.35 -4.65
C ASN A 64 11.87 -13.41 -4.43
N GLY A 65 12.68 -13.65 -3.39
CA GLY A 65 13.94 -12.95 -3.16
C GLY A 65 13.83 -11.62 -2.42
N VAL A 66 12.65 -11.27 -1.91
CA VAL A 66 12.46 -10.06 -1.11
C VAL A 66 13.08 -10.25 0.28
N GLU A 67 13.90 -9.30 0.73
CA GLU A 67 14.31 -9.22 2.13
C GLU A 67 13.18 -8.60 2.98
N VAL A 68 12.68 -9.38 3.94
CA VAL A 68 11.56 -8.95 4.79
C VAL A 68 12.06 -8.50 6.16
N LEU A 69 11.85 -7.22 6.46
CA LEU A 69 12.06 -6.64 7.78
C LEU A 69 10.72 -6.59 8.54
N THR A 70 10.76 -6.67 9.87
CA THR A 70 9.56 -6.62 10.71
C THR A 70 9.44 -5.30 11.48
N LEU A 71 8.22 -4.79 11.61
CA LEU A 71 7.87 -3.73 12.55
C LEU A 71 7.74 -4.33 13.95
N GLU A 72 8.80 -4.15 14.74
CA GLU A 72 8.88 -4.63 16.12
C GLU A 72 8.33 -3.60 17.12
N GLY A 73 8.04 -4.05 18.35
CA GLY A 73 7.64 -3.16 19.45
C GLY A 73 6.20 -2.63 19.38
N VAL A 74 5.34 -3.27 18.59
CA VAL A 74 3.91 -2.93 18.50
C VAL A 74 3.22 -3.25 19.85
N THR A 75 2.43 -2.29 20.33
CA THR A 75 1.70 -2.38 21.60
C THR A 75 0.23 -2.68 21.38
N GLN A 76 -0.47 -3.15 22.42
CA GLN A 76 -1.88 -3.58 22.33
C GLN A 76 -2.85 -2.55 21.73
N SER A 77 -2.56 -1.26 21.78
CA SER A 77 -3.42 -0.21 21.21
C SER A 77 -3.25 0.04 19.72
N LEU A 78 -2.32 -0.64 19.05
CA LEU A 78 -1.93 -0.36 17.66
C LEU A 78 -2.36 -1.50 16.72
N ALA A 79 -3.62 -1.94 16.82
CA ALA A 79 -4.13 -3.10 16.07
C ALA A 79 -4.02 -2.96 14.54
N GLU A 80 -4.07 -1.74 14.01
CA GLU A 80 -3.96 -1.46 12.57
C GLU A 80 -2.50 -1.44 12.07
N SER A 81 -1.51 -1.70 12.94
CA SER A 81 -0.09 -1.84 12.55
C SER A 81 0.14 -2.93 11.51
N LEU A 82 -0.81 -3.86 11.34
CA LEU A 82 -0.82 -4.83 10.26
C LEU A 82 -0.74 -4.15 8.88
N PHE A 83 -1.39 -3.00 8.71
CA PHE A 83 -1.38 -2.22 7.47
C PHE A 83 -0.27 -1.17 7.47
N VAL A 84 0.96 -1.65 7.66
CA VAL A 84 2.17 -0.81 7.82
C VAL A 84 2.41 0.14 6.63
N ARG A 85 1.96 -0.21 5.42
CA ARG A 85 2.08 0.65 4.22
C ARG A 85 1.39 2.00 4.40
N ASP A 86 0.32 2.06 5.17
CA ASP A 86 -0.47 3.28 5.30
C ASP A 86 0.27 4.36 6.09
N VAL A 87 1.19 3.96 6.97
CA VAL A 87 1.84 4.84 7.93
C VAL A 87 2.93 5.72 7.29
N GLY A 88 3.52 5.28 6.17
CA GLY A 88 4.56 6.05 5.48
C GLY A 88 5.08 5.39 4.21
N PHE A 89 6.01 6.05 3.53
CA PHE A 89 6.62 5.56 2.29
C PHE A 89 8.11 5.89 2.19
N ALA A 90 8.82 5.07 1.42
CA ALA A 90 10.24 5.21 1.15
C ALA A 90 10.51 6.02 -0.12
N ILE A 91 11.48 6.95 -0.04
CA ILE A 91 11.99 7.68 -1.19
C ILE A 91 13.43 8.13 -0.96
N GLY A 92 14.29 7.93 -1.95
CA GLY A 92 15.57 8.64 -2.04
C GLY A 92 16.56 8.40 -0.89
N GLY A 93 16.47 7.27 -0.19
CA GLY A 93 17.34 6.93 0.94
C GLY A 93 16.73 7.28 2.30
N GLY A 94 15.44 7.58 2.38
CA GLY A 94 14.75 7.91 3.63
C GLY A 94 13.25 7.65 3.58
N ILE A 95 12.58 8.05 4.65
CA ILE A 95 11.15 7.78 4.86
C ILE A 95 10.39 9.10 5.06
N VAL A 96 9.21 9.17 4.47
CA VAL A 96 8.19 10.16 4.80
C VAL A 96 7.10 9.46 5.60
N VAL A 97 6.83 9.98 6.79
CA VAL A 97 5.80 9.46 7.69
C VAL A 97 4.51 10.27 7.49
N GLY A 98 3.41 9.56 7.31
CA GLY A 98 2.08 10.15 7.22
C GLY A 98 1.58 10.70 8.55
N LYS A 99 0.29 11.00 8.60
CA LYS A 99 -0.45 11.32 9.82
C LYS A 99 -1.81 10.67 9.73
N MET A 100 -2.03 9.67 10.58
CA MET A 100 -3.26 8.90 10.60
C MET A 100 -4.41 9.83 11.01
N VAL A 101 -5.57 9.65 10.36
CA VAL A 101 -6.74 10.51 10.61
C VAL A 101 -7.64 9.91 11.67
N GLU A 102 -7.79 8.58 11.65
CA GLU A 102 -8.61 7.86 12.61
C GLU A 102 -7.88 7.74 13.96
N GLU A 103 -8.58 8.03 15.05
CA GLU A 103 -7.99 8.02 16.39
C GLU A 103 -7.47 6.63 16.79
N THR A 104 -8.08 5.57 16.26
CA THR A 104 -7.69 4.16 16.47
C THR A 104 -6.30 3.84 15.92
N ARG A 105 -5.79 4.66 15.00
CA ARG A 105 -4.48 4.49 14.36
C ARG A 105 -3.39 5.41 14.90
N HIS A 106 -3.74 6.35 15.78
CA HIS A 106 -2.76 7.27 16.35
C HIS A 106 -1.67 6.53 17.13
N GLY A 107 -0.41 6.85 16.83
CA GLY A 107 0.75 6.27 17.48
C GLY A 107 1.47 5.22 16.63
N GLU A 108 0.84 4.75 15.55
CA GLU A 108 1.51 3.96 14.51
C GLU A 108 2.67 4.77 13.90
N GLU A 109 2.50 6.09 13.71
CA GLU A 109 3.52 6.98 13.15
C GLU A 109 4.77 7.02 14.03
N ARG A 110 4.58 7.02 15.35
CA ARG A 110 5.68 6.95 16.33
C ARG A 110 6.42 5.63 16.18
N ARG A 111 5.69 4.51 16.10
CA ARG A 111 6.30 3.18 16.04
C ARG A 111 7.06 2.97 14.72
N LEU A 112 6.52 3.43 13.59
CA LEU A 112 7.27 3.42 12.33
C LEU A 112 8.53 4.28 12.43
N SER A 113 8.43 5.49 12.99
CA SER A 113 9.57 6.41 13.15
C SER A 113 10.69 5.81 14.00
N GLU A 114 10.34 5.18 15.13
CA GLU A 114 11.29 4.47 16.00
C GLU A 114 11.97 3.34 15.23
N ARG A 115 11.20 2.52 14.51
CA ARG A 115 11.76 1.41 13.73
C ARG A 115 12.70 1.87 12.62
N MET A 116 12.33 2.92 11.88
CA MET A 116 13.20 3.47 10.83
C MET A 116 14.50 4.03 11.40
N THR A 117 14.44 4.67 12.57
CA THR A 117 15.62 5.17 13.27
C THR A 117 16.53 4.02 13.74
N GLU A 118 15.96 2.94 14.27
CA GLU A 118 16.71 1.72 14.67
C GLU A 118 17.43 1.07 13.48
N LEU A 119 16.78 1.04 12.32
CA LEU A 119 17.34 0.53 11.07
C LEU A 119 18.34 1.52 10.42
N GLY A 120 18.51 2.71 10.99
CA GLY A 120 19.41 3.72 10.47
C GLY A 120 18.94 4.34 9.15
N ALA A 121 17.62 4.48 8.95
CA ALA A 121 17.03 5.26 7.88
C ALA A 121 16.61 6.66 8.37
N PRO A 122 16.97 7.75 7.66
CA PRO A 122 16.53 9.09 8.02
C PRO A 122 15.04 9.30 7.75
N ILE A 123 14.40 10.11 8.59
CA ILE A 123 13.03 10.60 8.38
C ILE A 123 13.11 11.98 7.75
N TYR A 124 12.61 12.12 6.52
CA TYR A 124 12.65 13.39 5.79
C TYR A 124 11.52 14.33 6.17
N HIS A 125 10.34 13.78 6.48
CA HIS A 125 9.18 14.56 6.85
C HIS A 125 8.19 13.70 7.64
N THR A 126 7.46 14.33 8.56
CA THR A 126 6.28 13.77 9.20
C THR A 126 5.14 14.74 8.99
N VAL A 127 4.05 14.27 8.37
CA VAL A 127 2.87 15.11 8.11
C VAL A 127 2.31 15.63 9.44
N HIS A 128 1.98 16.93 9.49
CA HIS A 128 1.63 17.58 10.76
C HIS A 128 0.53 18.63 10.62
N GLY A 129 0.09 19.22 11.76
CA GLY A 129 -0.95 20.24 11.80
C GLY A 129 -2.28 19.70 11.27
N ASP A 130 -2.93 20.45 10.39
CA ASP A 130 -4.22 20.05 9.78
C ASP A 130 -4.09 19.02 8.64
N GLY A 131 -2.87 18.55 8.36
CA GLY A 131 -2.64 17.51 7.35
C GLY A 131 -3.05 16.13 7.84
N GLY A 132 -3.91 15.46 7.08
CA GLY A 132 -4.16 14.01 7.18
C GLY A 132 -3.57 13.35 5.95
N PHE A 133 -2.81 12.26 6.14
CA PHE A 133 -2.16 11.55 5.05
C PHE A 133 -1.87 10.10 5.42
N GLU A 134 -2.50 9.17 4.71
CA GLU A 134 -2.18 7.75 4.73
C GLU A 134 -1.59 7.33 3.37
N ALA A 135 -0.41 6.72 3.40
CA ALA A 135 0.38 6.35 2.22
C ALA A 135 -0.26 5.20 1.39
N GLY A 136 -1.31 4.55 1.88
CA GLY A 136 -2.19 3.71 1.07
C GLY A 136 -2.91 4.50 -0.04
N ASN A 137 -2.96 5.84 0.06
CA ASN A 137 -3.44 6.70 -1.02
C ASN A 137 -2.38 6.99 -2.09
N MET A 138 -1.14 6.52 -1.93
CA MET A 138 -0.07 6.72 -2.91
C MET A 138 0.10 5.48 -3.78
N VAL A 139 0.05 5.69 -5.10
CA VAL A 139 0.36 4.67 -6.09
C VAL A 139 1.29 5.31 -7.13
N TRP A 140 2.51 4.79 -7.26
CA TRP A 140 3.43 5.24 -8.32
C TRP A 140 2.86 4.88 -9.69
N ILE A 141 2.82 5.85 -10.60
CA ILE A 141 2.48 5.64 -12.02
C ILE A 141 3.74 5.20 -12.75
N ASP A 142 4.82 5.93 -12.52
CA ASP A 142 6.16 5.71 -13.07
C ASP A 142 7.20 6.27 -12.08
N ARG A 143 8.48 6.25 -12.45
CA ARG A 143 9.58 6.72 -11.60
C ARG A 143 9.45 8.16 -11.16
N ASP A 144 8.85 9.01 -11.99
CA ASP A 144 8.82 10.46 -11.82
C ASP A 144 7.40 10.98 -11.54
N THR A 145 6.39 10.09 -11.47
CA THR A 145 4.99 10.47 -11.27
C THR A 145 4.32 9.57 -10.23
N VAL A 146 3.66 10.19 -9.24
CA VAL A 146 2.82 9.48 -8.26
C VAL A 146 1.39 10.00 -8.27
N ALA A 147 0.43 9.09 -8.25
CA ALA A 147 -0.97 9.41 -8.01
C ALA A 147 -1.24 9.38 -6.49
N ILE A 148 -1.87 10.44 -5.98
CA ILE A 148 -2.29 10.55 -4.58
C ILE A 148 -3.79 10.72 -4.50
N GLY A 149 -4.44 9.75 -3.87
CA GLY A 149 -5.86 9.75 -3.55
C GLY A 149 -6.23 10.86 -2.57
N ARG A 150 -7.23 11.68 -2.92
CA ARG A 150 -7.92 12.54 -1.97
C ARG A 150 -9.12 11.78 -1.42
N SER A 151 -9.09 11.47 -0.12
CA SER A 151 -10.01 10.54 0.53
C SER A 151 -10.40 11.02 1.94
N GLN A 152 -11.01 10.15 2.74
CA GLN A 152 -11.29 10.39 4.15
C GLN A 152 -10.02 10.46 5.00
N THR A 153 -8.97 9.73 4.61
CA THR A 153 -7.71 9.62 5.37
C THR A 153 -6.59 10.50 4.78
N THR A 154 -6.77 11.03 3.57
CA THR A 154 -5.81 11.94 2.93
C THR A 154 -6.47 13.22 2.44
N ASN A 155 -6.09 14.35 3.03
CA ASN A 155 -6.67 15.67 2.75
C ASN A 155 -5.71 16.62 2.00
N ALA A 156 -6.23 17.75 1.52
CA ALA A 156 -5.44 18.70 0.73
C ALA A 156 -4.22 19.28 1.49
N ALA A 157 -4.28 19.40 2.82
CA ALA A 157 -3.15 19.89 3.61
C ALA A 157 -2.03 18.83 3.72
N GLY A 158 -2.38 17.55 3.87
CA GLY A 158 -1.43 16.45 3.84
C GLY A 158 -0.78 16.31 2.47
N ILE A 159 -1.58 16.34 1.40
CA ILE A 159 -1.06 16.26 0.02
C ILE A 159 -0.08 17.39 -0.27
N ARG A 160 -0.35 18.64 0.13
CA ARG A 160 0.58 19.77 -0.07
C ARG A 160 1.93 19.55 0.61
N GLN A 161 1.93 19.03 1.85
CA GLN A 161 3.17 18.75 2.58
C GLN A 161 3.99 17.67 1.87
N VAL A 162 3.34 16.55 1.51
CA VAL A 162 4.01 15.43 0.83
C VAL A 162 4.49 15.84 -0.57
N ARG A 163 3.69 16.59 -1.33
CA ARG A 163 4.07 17.17 -2.63
C ARG A 163 5.36 17.98 -2.52
N THR A 164 5.50 18.82 -1.49
CA THR A 164 6.72 19.62 -1.28
C THR A 164 7.96 18.75 -1.13
N VAL A 165 7.85 17.60 -0.45
CA VAL A 165 8.96 16.64 -0.31
C VAL A 165 9.25 15.97 -1.65
N LEU A 166 8.22 15.45 -2.33
CA LEU A 166 8.34 14.74 -3.61
C LEU A 166 8.95 15.61 -4.72
N GLU A 167 8.61 16.90 -4.76
CA GLU A 167 9.19 17.88 -5.70
C GLU A 167 10.71 18.00 -5.56
N THR A 168 11.28 17.82 -4.36
CA THR A 168 12.75 17.81 -4.16
C THR A 168 13.44 16.63 -4.84
N PHE A 169 12.70 15.57 -5.15
CA PHE A 169 13.16 14.38 -5.86
C PHE A 169 12.75 14.37 -7.35
N GLY A 170 12.19 15.49 -7.84
CA GLY A 170 11.71 15.62 -9.22
C GLY A 170 10.44 14.83 -9.52
N VAL A 171 9.64 14.49 -8.50
CA VAL A 171 8.43 13.69 -8.65
C VAL A 171 7.20 14.60 -8.82
N GLU A 172 6.45 14.40 -9.89
CA GLU A 172 5.14 14.99 -10.13
C GLU A 172 4.06 14.28 -9.29
N VAL A 173 3.15 15.06 -8.69
CA VAL A 173 1.99 14.54 -7.95
C VAL A 173 0.70 14.81 -8.73
N ILE A 174 0.01 13.74 -9.10
CA ILE A 174 -1.34 13.74 -9.66
C ILE A 174 -2.34 13.52 -8.52
N GLU A 175 -3.23 14.47 -8.27
CA GLU A 175 -4.29 14.31 -7.27
C GLU A 175 -5.50 13.61 -7.88
N VAL A 176 -5.94 12.53 -7.24
CA VAL A 176 -7.07 11.71 -7.71
C VAL A 176 -8.18 11.73 -6.66
N PRO A 177 -9.31 12.42 -6.89
CA PRO A 177 -10.49 12.25 -6.06
C PRO A 177 -10.97 10.79 -6.10
N ILE A 178 -11.13 10.17 -4.93
CA ILE A 178 -11.67 8.80 -4.86
C ILE A 178 -13.15 8.87 -4.54
N PHE A 179 -13.96 8.31 -5.43
CA PHE A 179 -15.39 8.14 -5.21
C PHE A 179 -15.60 6.80 -4.47
N GLY A 180 -16.41 6.80 -3.42
CA GLY A 180 -16.73 5.57 -2.69
C GLY A 180 -17.35 4.48 -3.57
N SER A 181 -17.50 3.28 -3.02
CA SER A 181 -18.31 2.24 -3.68
C SER A 181 -19.78 2.37 -3.30
N THR A 182 -20.69 1.72 -4.03
CA THR A 182 -22.15 1.74 -3.74
C THR A 182 -22.52 1.24 -2.34
N GLU A 183 -21.60 0.60 -1.61
CA GLU A 183 -21.79 0.08 -0.25
C GLU A 183 -20.87 0.74 0.79
N SER A 184 -19.94 1.63 0.41
CA SER A 184 -19.07 2.34 1.35
C SER A 184 -19.04 3.84 1.05
N THR A 185 -19.35 4.67 2.05
CA THR A 185 -19.09 6.10 1.99
C THR A 185 -17.57 6.30 1.99
N GLY A 186 -16.98 6.37 0.80
CA GLY A 186 -15.54 6.52 0.57
C GLY A 186 -14.76 5.21 0.70
N GLN A 187 -13.95 4.88 -0.30
CA GLN A 187 -12.82 3.98 -0.06
C GLN A 187 -11.71 4.82 0.59
N THR A 188 -11.05 4.28 1.61
CA THR A 188 -10.02 5.02 2.38
C THR A 188 -8.75 5.26 1.57
N HIS A 189 -8.44 4.37 0.62
CA HIS A 189 -7.14 4.31 -0.05
C HIS A 189 -7.24 4.13 -1.57
N LEU A 190 -6.44 4.90 -2.32
CA LEU A 190 -6.27 4.73 -3.78
C LEU A 190 -5.79 3.33 -4.14
N ALA A 191 -4.88 2.74 -3.36
CA ALA A 191 -4.35 1.40 -3.57
C ALA A 191 -5.41 0.29 -3.45
N LEU A 192 -6.60 0.60 -2.92
CA LEU A 192 -7.73 -0.30 -2.92
C LEU A 192 -8.55 -0.20 -4.20
N VAL A 193 -8.35 0.78 -5.10
CA VAL A 193 -9.14 0.92 -6.34
C VAL A 193 -8.30 1.02 -7.59
N PHE A 194 -7.00 1.23 -7.43
CA PHE A 194 -6.06 1.47 -8.51
C PHE A 194 -4.70 0.90 -8.15
N SER A 195 -4.06 0.22 -9.10
CA SER A 195 -2.68 -0.21 -9.00
C SER A 195 -2.04 -0.35 -10.37
N MET A 196 -0.83 0.15 -10.53
CA MET A 196 0.05 -0.27 -11.63
C MET A 196 0.55 -1.70 -11.37
N VAL A 197 0.66 -2.50 -12.44
CA VAL A 197 1.25 -3.86 -12.40
C VAL A 197 2.36 -4.07 -13.43
N ALA A 198 2.44 -3.18 -14.42
CA ALA A 198 3.56 -3.01 -15.36
C ALA A 198 3.68 -1.51 -15.73
N PRO A 199 4.73 -1.08 -16.44
CA PRO A 199 4.83 0.30 -16.94
C PRO A 199 3.63 0.74 -17.80
N ASP A 200 3.01 -0.21 -18.51
CA ASP A 200 1.93 0.01 -19.48
C ASP A 200 0.63 -0.71 -19.08
N LEU A 201 0.50 -1.20 -17.84
CA LEU A 201 -0.68 -1.95 -17.40
C LEU A 201 -1.07 -1.63 -15.96
N ALA A 202 -2.36 -1.32 -15.76
CA ALA A 202 -2.96 -1.07 -14.45
C ALA A 202 -4.20 -1.94 -14.19
N LEU A 203 -4.48 -2.22 -12.92
CA LEU A 203 -5.75 -2.73 -12.42
C LEU A 203 -6.58 -1.57 -11.88
N VAL A 204 -7.82 -1.42 -12.33
CA VAL A 204 -8.67 -0.29 -11.93
C VAL A 204 -10.10 -0.71 -11.65
N TYR A 205 -10.63 -0.33 -10.49
CA TYR A 205 -12.07 -0.27 -10.24
C TYR A 205 -12.58 1.09 -10.70
N SER A 206 -13.01 1.14 -11.95
CA SER A 206 -13.35 2.36 -12.70
C SER A 206 -14.39 3.26 -12.02
N GLU A 207 -15.32 2.66 -11.27
CA GLU A 207 -16.43 3.35 -10.63
C GLU A 207 -16.00 4.22 -9.44
N ALA A 208 -14.76 4.04 -8.95
CA ALA A 208 -14.22 4.79 -7.81
C ALA A 208 -13.24 5.90 -8.19
N VAL A 209 -12.97 6.11 -9.48
CA VAL A 209 -12.04 7.15 -9.96
C VAL A 209 -12.68 8.02 -11.05
N PRO A 210 -12.20 9.25 -11.27
CA PRO A 210 -12.75 10.12 -12.30
C PRO A 210 -12.44 9.60 -13.70
N PRO A 211 -13.34 9.79 -14.68
CA PRO A 211 -13.06 9.49 -16.09
C PRO A 211 -11.79 10.17 -16.59
N GLU A 212 -11.50 11.39 -16.15
CA GLU A 212 -10.30 12.14 -16.55
C GLU A 212 -9.01 11.46 -16.09
N PHE A 213 -9.06 10.70 -14.99
CA PHE A 213 -7.92 9.89 -14.56
C PHE A 213 -7.72 8.68 -15.47
N LEU A 214 -8.79 8.06 -15.95
CA LEU A 214 -8.72 6.96 -16.91
C LEU A 214 -8.21 7.45 -18.28
N ASP A 215 -8.69 8.62 -18.73
CA ASP A 215 -8.21 9.25 -19.96
C ASP A 215 -6.71 9.58 -19.86
N MET A 216 -6.25 10.08 -18.71
CA MET A 216 -4.83 10.34 -18.47
C MET A 216 -3.98 9.07 -18.54
N LEU A 217 -4.42 7.96 -17.94
CA LEU A 217 -3.73 6.67 -18.05
C LEU A 217 -3.64 6.23 -19.52
N HIS A 218 -4.74 6.30 -20.24
CA HIS A 218 -4.80 5.97 -21.66
C HIS A 218 -3.85 6.85 -22.50
N ASP A 219 -3.84 8.16 -22.29
CA ASP A 219 -2.99 9.10 -23.01
C ASP A 219 -1.49 8.89 -22.71
N ARG A 220 -1.16 8.32 -21.54
CA ARG A 220 0.18 7.84 -21.20
C ARG A 220 0.51 6.45 -21.76
N GLY A 221 -0.41 5.83 -22.50
CA GLY A 221 -0.23 4.48 -23.07
C GLY A 221 -0.39 3.35 -22.06
N ILE A 222 -1.04 3.60 -20.92
CA ILE A 222 -1.28 2.59 -19.88
C ILE A 222 -2.63 1.92 -20.15
N GLU A 223 -2.59 0.63 -20.50
CA GLU A 223 -3.77 -0.21 -20.60
C GLU A 223 -4.37 -0.44 -19.20
N THR A 224 -5.71 -0.51 -19.12
CA THR A 224 -6.41 -0.80 -17.86
C THR A 224 -7.16 -2.14 -17.94
N VAL A 225 -6.96 -2.98 -16.93
CA VAL A 225 -7.83 -4.12 -16.64
C VAL A 225 -8.91 -3.64 -15.68
N SER A 226 -10.14 -3.56 -16.18
CA SER A 226 -11.30 -3.23 -15.35
C SER A 226 -11.58 -4.34 -14.33
N VAL A 227 -11.52 -3.99 -13.05
CA VAL A 227 -11.82 -4.88 -11.93
C VAL A 227 -13.31 -4.80 -11.65
N PRO A 228 -14.08 -5.89 -11.77
CA PRO A 228 -15.50 -5.85 -11.47
C PRO A 228 -15.75 -5.72 -9.95
N MET A 229 -16.87 -5.11 -9.56
CA MET A 229 -17.26 -4.90 -8.15
C MET A 229 -17.10 -6.14 -7.25
N ARG A 230 -17.41 -7.35 -7.76
CA ARG A 230 -17.24 -8.59 -7.00
C ARG A 230 -15.78 -8.88 -6.64
N GLU A 231 -14.85 -8.65 -7.57
CA GLU A 231 -13.41 -8.88 -7.35
C GLU A 231 -12.77 -7.72 -6.59
N GLN A 232 -13.33 -6.52 -6.74
CA GLN A 232 -13.01 -5.37 -5.91
C GLN A 232 -13.30 -5.65 -4.42
N ARG A 233 -14.41 -6.34 -4.07
CA ARG A 233 -14.68 -6.79 -2.68
C ARG A 233 -13.67 -7.80 -2.15
N ASN A 234 -12.91 -8.44 -3.03
CA ASN A 234 -11.79 -9.32 -2.67
C ASN A 234 -10.44 -8.60 -2.77
N ARG A 235 -10.43 -7.27 -2.95
CA ARG A 235 -9.23 -6.42 -3.00
C ARG A 235 -8.31 -6.71 -4.20
N ALA A 236 -8.86 -7.08 -5.36
CA ALA A 236 -8.06 -7.43 -6.54
C ALA A 236 -7.09 -6.34 -7.02
N THR A 237 -7.44 -5.07 -6.87
CA THR A 237 -6.60 -3.90 -7.15
C THR A 237 -5.43 -3.75 -6.17
N SER A 238 -5.52 -4.34 -4.98
CA SER A 238 -4.45 -4.37 -3.97
C SER A 238 -3.43 -5.50 -4.23
N THR A 239 -3.25 -5.86 -5.51
CA THR A 239 -2.25 -6.82 -5.99
C THR A 239 -0.83 -6.28 -5.82
N ILE A 240 0.11 -7.08 -5.30
CA ILE A 240 1.52 -6.68 -5.20
C ILE A 240 2.28 -7.24 -6.40
N VAL A 241 3.11 -6.41 -7.05
CA VAL A 241 4.16 -6.91 -7.95
C VAL A 241 5.40 -7.18 -7.10
N VAL A 242 5.90 -8.42 -7.14
CA VAL A 242 7.13 -8.82 -6.43
C VAL A 242 8.34 -8.79 -7.38
N ASP A 243 8.12 -9.11 -8.65
CA ASP A 243 9.10 -9.02 -9.72
C ASP A 243 8.35 -8.69 -11.03
N PRO A 244 8.96 -8.01 -12.03
CA PRO A 244 8.30 -7.75 -13.30
C PRO A 244 7.74 -9.04 -13.93
N GLY A 245 6.42 -9.09 -14.08
CA GLY A 245 5.71 -10.27 -14.58
C GLY A 245 5.27 -11.27 -13.51
N THR A 246 5.60 -11.07 -12.23
CA THR A 246 5.14 -11.91 -11.11
C THR A 246 4.35 -11.09 -10.08
N VAL A 247 3.13 -11.54 -9.79
CA VAL A 247 2.18 -10.81 -8.94
C VAL A 247 1.56 -11.68 -7.86
N LEU A 248 1.37 -11.10 -6.68
CA LEU A 248 0.61 -11.67 -5.58
C LEU A 248 -0.81 -11.10 -5.59
N LEU A 249 -1.77 -11.91 -6.03
CA LEU A 249 -3.18 -11.55 -6.19
C LEU A 249 -4.02 -12.16 -5.06
N PRO A 250 -4.94 -11.43 -4.41
CA PRO A 250 -5.88 -12.08 -3.50
C PRO A 250 -6.72 -13.16 -4.21
N SER A 251 -6.89 -14.30 -3.55
CA SER A 251 -7.66 -15.41 -4.09
C SER A 251 -9.13 -15.04 -4.36
N GLY A 252 -9.74 -15.70 -5.34
CA GLY A 252 -11.15 -15.50 -5.70
C GLY A 252 -11.38 -14.42 -6.77
N ASN A 253 -10.32 -13.95 -7.42
CA ASN A 253 -10.32 -12.94 -8.47
C ASN A 253 -10.08 -13.54 -9.86
N HIS A 254 -10.95 -14.48 -10.27
CA HIS A 254 -10.80 -15.26 -11.49
C HIS A 254 -10.67 -14.45 -12.80
N ARG A 255 -11.36 -13.31 -12.94
CA ARG A 255 -11.31 -12.49 -14.15
C ARG A 255 -10.01 -11.70 -14.21
N VAL A 256 -9.62 -11.04 -13.12
CA VAL A 256 -8.33 -10.35 -13.03
C VAL A 256 -7.18 -11.34 -13.21
N ARG A 257 -7.24 -12.51 -12.56
CA ARG A 257 -6.25 -13.58 -12.75
C ARG A 257 -6.11 -13.98 -14.21
N ALA A 258 -7.23 -14.27 -14.88
CA ALA A 258 -7.20 -14.62 -16.31
C ALA A 258 -6.60 -13.51 -17.17
N ALA A 259 -7.01 -12.24 -16.94
CA ALA A 259 -6.50 -11.11 -17.69
C ALA A 259 -4.98 -10.89 -17.52
N LEU A 260 -4.44 -11.16 -16.33
CA LEU A 260 -3.01 -11.10 -16.04
C LEU A 260 -2.27 -12.29 -16.65
N THR A 261 -2.78 -13.52 -16.48
CA THR A 261 -2.18 -14.73 -17.06
C THR A 261 -2.16 -14.69 -18.59
N ASP A 262 -3.22 -14.18 -19.24
CA ASP A 262 -3.28 -14.02 -20.69
C ASP A 262 -2.23 -13.01 -21.21
N ARG A 263 -1.79 -12.09 -20.35
CA ARG A 263 -0.69 -11.14 -20.61
C ARG A 263 0.68 -11.67 -20.18
N GLY A 264 0.77 -12.94 -19.79
CA GLY A 264 2.02 -13.62 -19.46
C GLY A 264 2.49 -13.46 -18.02
N PHE A 265 1.67 -12.90 -17.13
CA PHE A 265 2.03 -12.81 -15.71
C PHE A 265 1.98 -14.18 -15.02
N HIS A 266 2.98 -14.45 -14.19
CA HIS A 266 2.90 -15.45 -13.15
C HIS A 266 2.06 -14.90 -11.98
N VAL A 267 0.89 -15.49 -11.76
CA VAL A 267 -0.04 -15.05 -10.72
C VAL A 267 -0.02 -16.05 -9.55
N ILE A 268 0.43 -15.58 -8.39
CA ILE A 268 0.42 -16.31 -7.13
C ILE A 268 -0.80 -15.85 -6.32
N GLU A 269 -1.68 -16.77 -5.93
CA GLU A 269 -2.90 -16.42 -5.19
C GLU A 269 -2.70 -16.49 -3.67
N LEU A 270 -3.07 -15.42 -2.96
CA LEU A 270 -3.03 -15.33 -1.50
C LEU A 270 -4.43 -15.46 -0.88
N SER A 271 -4.56 -16.30 0.16
CA SER A 271 -5.78 -16.35 0.98
C SER A 271 -5.72 -15.30 2.08
N LEU A 272 -6.63 -14.32 2.05
CA LEU A 272 -6.73 -13.23 3.04
C LEU A 272 -8.12 -13.18 3.69
N ARG A 273 -8.69 -14.33 4.03
CA ARG A 273 -10.09 -14.42 4.50
C ARG A 273 -10.29 -13.76 5.85
N GLU A 274 -9.32 -13.84 6.74
CA GLU A 274 -9.38 -13.28 8.09
C GLU A 274 -8.82 -11.86 8.07
N ILE A 275 -7.69 -11.61 7.39
CA ILE A 275 -7.12 -10.26 7.22
C ILE A 275 -8.09 -9.30 6.55
N ARG A 276 -8.79 -9.72 5.49
CA ARG A 276 -9.73 -8.84 4.76
C ARG A 276 -10.88 -8.32 5.64
N LYS A 277 -11.20 -9.00 6.75
CA LYS A 277 -12.23 -8.50 7.68
C LYS A 277 -11.81 -7.20 8.36
N ALA A 278 -10.50 -6.94 8.50
CA ALA A 278 -9.97 -5.66 8.93
C ALA A 278 -9.91 -4.62 7.79
N GLY A 279 -10.63 -4.83 6.69
CA GLY A 279 -10.81 -3.83 5.63
C GLY A 279 -9.72 -3.77 4.56
N GLY A 280 -8.47 -4.11 4.87
CA GLY A 280 -7.34 -3.96 3.93
C GLY A 280 -7.13 -5.09 2.90
N GLY A 281 -6.15 -4.90 2.03
CA GLY A 281 -5.66 -5.86 1.02
C GLY A 281 -4.13 -6.02 1.09
N PRO A 282 -3.52 -6.89 0.25
CA PRO A 282 -2.10 -7.22 0.35
C PRO A 282 -1.18 -6.00 0.36
N LYS A 283 -1.42 -4.99 -0.49
CA LYS A 283 -0.57 -3.78 -0.52
C LYS A 283 -0.51 -3.05 0.82
N GLY A 284 -1.57 -3.09 1.63
CA GLY A 284 -1.57 -2.49 2.96
C GLY A 284 -0.57 -3.17 3.89
N LEU A 285 -0.38 -4.49 3.73
CA LEU A 285 0.44 -5.34 4.59
C LEU A 285 1.96 -5.15 4.39
N VAL A 286 2.35 -4.49 3.30
CA VAL A 286 3.74 -4.43 2.83
C VAL A 286 4.10 -2.98 2.56
N LEU A 287 5.01 -2.43 3.36
CA LEU A 287 5.65 -1.15 3.07
C LEU A 287 6.93 -1.44 2.27
N PRO A 288 6.98 -1.16 0.95
CA PRO A 288 8.18 -1.34 0.15
C PRO A 288 9.26 -0.37 0.63
N LEU A 289 10.39 -0.92 1.04
CA LEU A 289 11.57 -0.14 1.42
C LEU A 289 12.48 0.07 0.22
N SER A 290 12.59 -0.90 -0.69
CA SER A 290 13.38 -0.75 -1.90
C SER A 290 12.75 -1.47 -3.09
N ARG A 291 12.75 -0.81 -4.26
CA ARG A 291 12.39 -1.42 -5.53
C ARG A 291 13.40 -1.07 -6.62
N THR A 292 13.73 -2.04 -7.47
CA THR A 292 14.59 -1.85 -8.64
C THR A 292 13.76 -1.92 -9.91
N VAL A 293 13.91 -0.95 -10.80
CA VAL A 293 13.38 -1.05 -12.17
C VAL A 293 14.56 -1.41 -13.08
N THR A 294 14.52 -2.58 -13.70
CA THR A 294 15.58 -3.01 -14.62
C THR A 294 15.53 -2.19 -15.90
N GLY A 295 16.64 -1.55 -16.26
CA GLY A 295 16.77 -0.79 -17.52
C GLY A 295 16.62 0.73 -17.39
N GLU A 296 16.49 1.26 -16.17
CA GLU A 296 16.56 2.70 -15.84
C GLU A 296 17.84 3.07 -15.08
#